data_AF-A0A5C6M7B2-F1
#
_entry.id   AF-A0A5C6M7B2-F1
#
_cell.length_a   1.000
_cell.length_b   1.000
_cell.length_c   1.000
_cell.angle_alpha   90.00
_cell.angle_beta   90.00
_cell.angle_gamma   90.00
#
_symmetry.space_group_name_H-M   'P 1'
#
loop_
_entity.id
_entity.type
_entity.pdbx_description
1 polymer ?
#
loop_
_entity_poly.entity_id
_entity_poly.type
_entity_poly.pdbx_seq_one_letter_code
_entity_poly.pdbx_strand_id
1 'polypeptide(L)'
;MIAAPYSISSNVPAYAYRSVIVSHEAFIPFHKNYYSEMKTRREDLQNVYKTNDIAIVKAYIKKYNIDYFIVKKRSKDKATFLSSVPQNCIDFQNDEYLLVSSLEQEPKTKTKNIKM
;
A
#
# COMPACT_ATOMS: atom_id res chain seq x y z
N MET A 1 8.75 -1.38 0.18
CA MET A 1 7.90 -0.88 -0.91
C MET A 1 6.55 -0.42 -0.38
N ILE A 2 5.99 0.68 -0.91
CA ILE A 2 4.72 1.26 -0.44
C ILE A 2 3.64 1.10 -1.52
N ALA A 3 2.46 0.61 -1.13
CA ALA A 3 1.26 0.62 -1.94
C ALA A 3 0.32 1.73 -1.44
N ALA A 4 0.03 2.70 -2.32
CA ALA A 4 -0.74 3.88 -2.00
C ALA A 4 -1.64 4.28 -3.18
N PRO A 5 -2.74 5.01 -2.94
CA PRO A 5 -3.52 5.64 -4.00
C PRO A 5 -2.67 6.65 -4.78
N TYR A 6 -3.01 6.88 -6.05
CA TYR A 6 -2.24 7.77 -6.95
C TYR A 6 -2.01 9.18 -6.40
N SER A 7 -3.01 9.74 -5.72
CA SER A 7 -2.91 11.07 -5.10
C SER A 7 -1.81 11.17 -4.04
N ILE A 8 -1.35 10.04 -3.51
CA ILE A 8 -0.27 9.96 -2.52
C ILE A 8 1.00 9.36 -3.15
N SER A 9 0.87 8.32 -3.98
CA SER A 9 2.03 7.55 -4.46
C SER A 9 3.00 8.36 -5.33
N SER A 10 2.54 9.37 -6.06
CA SER A 10 3.40 10.28 -6.82
C SER A 10 4.33 11.13 -5.95
N ASN A 11 3.90 11.45 -4.72
CA ASN A 11 4.66 12.29 -3.79
C ASN A 11 5.64 11.47 -2.94
N VAL A 12 5.37 10.19 -2.70
CA VAL A 12 6.17 9.33 -1.80
C VAL A 12 7.65 9.26 -2.18
N PRO A 13 8.05 9.09 -3.46
CA PRO A 13 9.46 9.06 -3.83
C PRO A 13 10.19 10.36 -3.47
N ALA A 14 9.52 11.51 -3.65
CA ALA A 14 10.11 12.82 -3.41
C ALA A 14 10.23 13.16 -1.92
N TYR A 15 9.21 12.84 -1.11
CA TYR A 15 9.18 13.25 0.30
C TYR A 15 9.69 12.19 1.27
N ALA A 16 9.54 10.90 0.94
CA ALA A 16 9.88 9.80 1.85
C ALA A 16 11.08 8.99 1.39
N TYR A 17 11.59 9.22 0.16
CA TYR A 17 12.66 8.42 -0.43
C TYR A 17 12.38 6.91 -0.40
N ARG A 18 11.11 6.54 -0.64
CA ARG A 18 10.66 5.15 -0.67
C ARG A 18 10.10 4.78 -2.04
N SER A 19 10.35 3.55 -2.45
CA SER A 19 9.77 2.99 -3.67
C SER A 19 8.27 2.74 -3.51
N VAL A 20 7.52 3.07 -4.56
CA VAL A 20 6.09 2.80 -4.68
C VAL A 20 5.81 1.75 -5.74
N ILE A 21 4.69 1.03 -5.59
CA ILE A 21 4.26 0.01 -6.58
C ILE A 21 3.96 0.65 -7.93
N VAL A 22 3.18 1.73 -7.93
CA VAL A 22 2.86 2.53 -9.11
C VAL A 22 2.73 3.99 -8.69
N SER A 23 3.35 4.89 -9.45
CA SER A 23 3.07 6.33 -9.44
C SER A 23 2.52 6.76 -10.80
N HIS A 24 1.93 7.96 -10.87
CA HIS A 24 1.46 8.50 -12.15
C HIS A 24 2.61 8.68 -13.15
N GLU A 25 3.75 9.18 -12.66
CA GLU A 25 4.96 9.48 -13.43
C GLU A 25 5.63 8.21 -13.95
N ALA A 26 5.58 7.12 -13.17
CA ALA A 26 6.11 5.81 -13.58
C ALA A 26 5.19 5.09 -14.59
N PHE A 27 3.99 5.61 -14.86
CA PHE A 27 3.06 5.00 -15.82
C PHE A 27 3.16 5.60 -17.24
N ILE A 28 4.13 6.48 -17.50
CA ILE A 28 4.31 7.08 -18.83
C ILE A 28 4.88 6.02 -19.79
N PRO A 29 4.21 5.75 -20.92
CA PRO A 29 4.58 4.65 -21.82
C PRO A 29 5.80 5.02 -22.69
N PHE A 30 7.01 4.71 -22.22
CA PHE A 30 8.24 4.87 -23.01
C PHE A 30 8.63 3.59 -23.76
N HIS A 31 8.46 2.42 -23.14
CA HIS A 31 8.78 1.11 -23.72
C HIS A 31 7.62 0.13 -23.53
N LYS A 32 7.28 -0.66 -24.56
CA LYS A 32 6.16 -1.61 -24.54
C LYS A 32 6.24 -2.60 -23.38
N ASN A 33 7.42 -3.17 -23.14
CA ASN A 33 7.63 -4.17 -22.09
C ASN A 33 7.45 -3.55 -20.70
N TYR A 34 8.09 -2.40 -20.45
CA TYR A 34 7.92 -1.64 -19.21
C TYR A 34 6.46 -1.27 -18.96
N TYR A 35 5.77 -0.76 -19.99
CA TYR A 35 4.37 -0.39 -19.91
C TYR A 35 3.47 -1.58 -19.60
N SER A 36 3.73 -2.75 -20.20
CA SER A 36 2.95 -3.96 -19.92
C SER A 36 3.05 -4.38 -18.44
N GLU A 37 4.25 -4.33 -17.87
CA GLU A 37 4.48 -4.66 -16.46
C GLU A 37 3.79 -3.63 -15.54
N MET A 38 3.95 -2.34 -15.83
CA MET A 38 3.31 -1.27 -15.05
C MET A 38 1.78 -1.33 -15.15
N LYS A 39 1.24 -1.74 -16.30
CA LYS A 39 -0.20 -1.95 -16.51
C LYS A 39 -0.72 -3.07 -15.61
N THR A 40 -0.03 -4.21 -15.53
CA THR A 40 -0.40 -5.30 -14.61
C THR A 40 -0.33 -4.85 -13.16
N ARG A 41 0.75 -4.18 -12.74
CA ARG A 41 0.89 -3.65 -11.37
C ARG A 41 -0.24 -2.68 -11.00
N ARG A 42 -0.63 -1.81 -11.94
CA ARG A 42 -1.77 -0.90 -11.79
C ARG A 42 -3.07 -1.65 -11.62
N GLU A 43 -3.35 -2.62 -12.48
CA GLU A 43 -4.59 -3.39 -12.46
C GLU A 43 -4.73 -4.16 -11.14
N ASP A 44 -3.64 -4.79 -10.69
CA ASP A 44 -3.60 -5.47 -9.40
C ASP A 44 -3.84 -4.49 -8.24
N LEU A 45 -3.20 -3.32 -8.25
CA LEU A 45 -3.41 -2.27 -7.24
C LEU A 45 -4.88 -1.80 -7.21
N GLN A 46 -5.48 -1.58 -8.38
CA GLN A 46 -6.89 -1.19 -8.49
C GLN A 46 -7.84 -2.28 -7.98
N ASN A 47 -7.59 -3.53 -8.32
CA ASN A 47 -8.38 -4.67 -7.85
C ASN A 47 -8.34 -4.79 -6.33
N VAL A 48 -7.16 -4.61 -5.73
CA VAL A 48 -6.95 -4.65 -4.27
C VAL A 48 -7.60 -3.46 -3.57
N TYR A 49 -7.68 -2.29 -4.21
CA TYR A 49 -8.43 -1.17 -3.66
C TYR A 49 -9.94 -1.33 -3.77
N LYS A 50 -10.45 -2.13 -4.71
CA LYS A 50 -11.89 -2.37 -4.91
C LYS A 50 -12.41 -3.57 -4.14
N THR A 51 -11.55 -4.55 -3.84
CA THR A 51 -11.98 -5.76 -3.13
C THR A 51 -12.16 -5.52 -1.63
N ASN A 52 -13.10 -6.27 -1.06
CA ASN A 52 -13.31 -6.39 0.39
C ASN A 52 -12.78 -7.69 0.96
N ASP A 53 -12.26 -8.59 0.11
CA ASP A 53 -11.68 -9.85 0.54
C ASP A 53 -10.24 -9.65 1.01
N ILE A 54 -10.01 -9.87 2.31
CA ILE A 54 -8.69 -9.76 2.93
C ILE A 54 -7.67 -10.77 2.37
N ALA A 55 -8.11 -11.94 1.87
CA ALA A 55 -7.22 -12.92 1.28
C ALA A 55 -6.56 -12.39 0.00
N ILE A 56 -7.32 -11.63 -0.82
CA ILE A 56 -6.79 -10.98 -2.02
C ILE A 56 -5.78 -9.89 -1.65
N VAL A 57 -6.06 -9.11 -0.60
CA VAL A 57 -5.13 -8.05 -0.13
C VAL A 57 -3.84 -8.66 0.41
N LYS A 58 -3.94 -9.73 1.21
CA LYS A 58 -2.80 -10.50 1.74
C LYS A 58 -1.94 -11.09 0.64
N ALA A 59 -2.56 -11.79 -0.32
CA ALA A 59 -1.86 -12.33 -1.48
C ALA A 59 -1.14 -11.25 -2.29
N TYR A 60 -1.75 -10.06 -2.44
CA TYR A 60 -1.12 -8.92 -3.11
C TYR A 60 0.09 -8.36 -2.35
N ILE A 61 -0.04 -8.20 -1.02
CA ILE A 61 1.05 -7.76 -0.14
C ILE A 61 2.24 -8.71 -0.27
N LYS A 62 1.99 -10.02 -0.25
CA LYS A 62 3.01 -11.04 -0.44
C LYS A 62 3.64 -10.99 -1.83
N LYS A 63 2.82 -10.93 -2.89
CA LYS A 63 3.26 -10.92 -4.29
C LYS A 63 4.27 -9.81 -4.56
N TYR A 64 4.07 -8.64 -3.97
CA TYR A 64 4.90 -7.45 -4.21
C TYR A 64 5.82 -7.08 -3.04
N ASN A 65 5.90 -7.91 -2.00
CA ASN A 65 6.66 -7.64 -0.78
C ASN A 65 6.43 -6.22 -0.24
N ILE A 66 5.15 -5.88 -0.03
CA ILE A 66 4.73 -4.56 0.41
C ILE A 66 5.01 -4.40 1.90
N ASP A 67 5.71 -3.33 2.27
CA ASP A 67 6.01 -2.98 3.67
C ASP A 67 4.90 -2.13 4.28
N TYR A 68 4.30 -1.25 3.47
CA TYR A 68 3.27 -0.32 3.93
C TYR A 68 2.14 -0.25 2.91
N PHE A 69 0.92 -0.39 3.40
CA PHE A 69 -0.32 -0.33 2.63
C PHE A 69 -1.16 0.86 3.13
N ILE A 70 -1.38 1.85 2.26
CA ILE A 70 -2.14 3.06 2.58
C ILE A 70 -3.58 2.88 2.09
N VAL A 71 -4.54 3.10 2.99
CA VAL A 71 -5.97 2.92 2.72
C VAL A 71 -6.74 4.19 3.01
N LYS A 72 -7.65 4.60 2.12
CA LYS A 72 -8.55 5.73 2.35
C LYS A 72 -9.74 5.31 3.22
N LYS A 73 -9.96 5.97 4.36
CA LYS A 73 -11.01 5.67 5.36
C LYS A 73 -12.42 5.96 4.82
N ARG A 74 -12.57 7.03 4.03
CA ARG A 74 -13.89 7.51 3.55
C ARG A 74 -14.44 6.77 2.32
N SER A 75 -13.89 5.61 1.98
CA SER A 75 -14.44 4.79 0.89
C SER A 75 -15.55 3.89 1.46
N LYS A 76 -16.80 4.11 1.02
CA LYS A 76 -17.99 3.40 1.50
C LYS A 76 -17.86 1.87 1.41
N ASP A 77 -17.09 1.39 0.43
CA ASP A 77 -16.88 -0.03 0.20
C ASP A 77 -15.93 -0.67 1.23
N LYS A 78 -15.01 0.10 1.84
CA LYS A 78 -13.93 -0.40 2.69
C LYS A 78 -14.23 -0.51 4.17
N ALA A 79 -15.44 -0.18 4.63
CA ALA A 79 -15.81 -0.29 6.04
C ALA A 79 -15.62 -1.73 6.56
N THR A 80 -15.93 -2.73 5.73
CA THR A 80 -15.75 -4.16 6.01
C THR A 80 -14.29 -4.59 6.04
N PHE A 81 -13.45 -4.04 5.16
CA PHE A 81 -12.00 -4.30 5.19
C PHE A 81 -11.39 -3.71 6.47
N LEU A 82 -11.68 -2.45 6.78
CA LEU A 82 -11.13 -1.73 7.93
C LEU A 82 -11.50 -2.38 9.27
N SER A 83 -12.69 -2.98 9.38
CA SER A 83 -13.10 -3.72 10.57
C SER A 83 -12.39 -5.07 10.72
N SER A 84 -11.94 -5.67 9.61
CA SER A 84 -11.19 -6.93 9.62
C SER A 84 -9.69 -6.77 9.85
N VAL A 85 -9.14 -5.56 9.68
CA VAL A 85 -7.73 -5.27 9.97
C VAL A 85 -7.56 -5.14 11.49
N PRO A 86 -6.73 -5.98 12.13
CA PRO A 86 -6.53 -5.88 13.56
C PRO A 86 -5.72 -4.61 13.89
N GLN A 87 -6.08 -3.96 15.00
CA GLN A 87 -5.58 -2.63 15.38
C GLN A 87 -4.05 -2.58 15.57
N ASN A 88 -3.44 -3.70 15.93
CA ASN A 88 -2.00 -3.83 16.08
C ASN A 88 -1.21 -3.75 14.76
N CYS A 89 -1.88 -3.85 13.61
CA CYS A 89 -1.26 -3.71 12.29
C CYS A 89 -1.29 -2.27 11.76
N ILE A 90 -1.95 -1.36 12.48
CA ILE A 90 -2.11 0.05 12.11
C ILE A 90 -0.98 0.84 12.77
N ASP A 91 -0.05 1.34 11.96
CA ASP A 91 1.05 2.18 12.44
C ASP A 91 0.64 3.65 12.56
N PHE A 92 -0.25 4.10 11.68
CA PHE A 92 -0.68 5.49 11.64
C PHE A 92 -2.09 5.62 11.09
N GLN A 93 -2.83 6.59 11.63
CA GLN A 93 -4.18 6.91 11.21
C GLN A 93 -4.40 8.42 11.28
N ASN A 94 -5.00 9.00 10.25
CA ASN A 94 -5.55 10.35 10.29
C ASN A 94 -7.03 10.33 9.85
N ASP A 95 -7.63 11.48 9.57
CA ASP A 95 -9.04 11.57 9.20
C ASP A 95 -9.34 10.93 7.84
N GLU A 96 -8.37 10.91 6.93
CA GLU A 96 -8.55 10.45 5.55
C GLU A 96 -7.97 9.08 5.25
N TYR A 97 -6.84 8.74 5.88
CA TYR A 97 -6.00 7.60 5.54
C TYR A 97 -5.62 6.77 6.76
N LEU A 98 -5.34 5.51 6.47
CA LEU A 98 -4.84 4.50 7.37
C LEU A 98 -3.55 3.93 6.77
N LEU A 99 -2.49 3.86 7.57
CA LEU A 99 -1.25 3.20 7.22
C LEU A 99 -1.19 1.84 7.92
N VAL A 100 -1.05 0.78 7.13
CA VAL A 100 -1.03 -0.59 7.62
C VAL A 100 0.29 -1.24 7.23
N SER A 101 1.02 -1.84 8.17
CA SER A 101 2.38 -2.36 7.95
C SER A 101 2.55 -3.86 8.23
N SER A 102 1.70 -4.45 9.09
CA SER A 102 1.89 -5.82 9.59
C SER A 102 0.73 -6.77 9.24
N LEU A 103 0.10 -6.66 8.07
CA LEU A 103 -1.01 -7.57 7.70
C LEU A 103 -0.61 -9.05 7.53
N GLU A 104 0.69 -9.33 7.36
CA GLU A 104 1.25 -10.69 7.30
C GLU A 104 2.57 -10.85 8.06
N GLN A 105 3.16 -9.78 8.56
CA GLN A 105 4.44 -9.83 9.24
C GLN A 105 4.17 -10.00 10.74
N GLU A 106 4.74 -11.04 11.37
CA GLU A 106 5.02 -10.98 12.81
C GLU A 106 5.54 -9.58 13.13
N PRO A 107 5.09 -8.97 14.25
CA PRO A 107 5.33 -7.56 14.53
C PRO A 107 6.81 -7.27 14.28
N LYS A 108 7.10 -6.48 13.24
CA LYS A 108 8.46 -5.98 13.00
C LYS A 108 8.82 -5.25 14.28
N THR A 109 9.64 -5.91 15.08
CA THR A 109 9.92 -5.52 16.45
C THR A 109 10.37 -4.08 16.37
N LYS A 110 9.63 -3.16 17.02
CA LYS A 110 10.09 -1.78 17.19
C LYS A 110 11.53 -1.89 17.64
N THR A 111 12.49 -1.51 16.79
CA THR A 111 13.88 -1.43 17.17
C THR A 111 13.93 -0.33 18.23
N LYS A 112 13.81 -0.76 19.49
CA LYS A 112 14.13 0.04 20.66
C LYS A 112 15.57 0.49 20.51
N ASN A 113 15.77 1.78 20.80
CA ASN A 113 17.03 2.40 21.16
C ASN A 113 18.09 2.55 20.06
N ILE A 114 18.38 3.81 19.71
CA ILE A 114 19.69 4.36 20.03
C ILE A 114 19.46 5.67 20.78
N LYS A 115 19.68 5.63 22.10
CA LYS A 115 20.17 6.78 22.85
C LYS A 115 21.67 6.89 22.51
N MET A 116 22.08 8.02 21.97
CA MET A 116 23.28 8.77 22.38
C MET A 116 23.26 10.13 21.69
#